data_AF-A0A859DQK0-F1
#
_entry.id   AF-A0A859DQK0-F1
#
_cell.length_a   1.000
_cell.length_b   1.000
_cell.length_c   1.000
_cell.angle_alpha   90.00
_cell.angle_beta   90.00
_cell.angle_gamma   90.00
#
_symmetry.space_group_name_H-M   'P 1'
#
loop_
_entity.id
_entity.type
_entity.pdbx_description
1 polymer ?
#
loop_
_entity_poly.entity_id
_entity_poly.type
_entity_poly.pdbx_seq_one_letter_code
_entity_poly.pdbx_strand_id
1 'polypeptide(L)' 'MDRLDSSPAPGRGQHLCLTDLLDQDTTSYEFFYAQPESVRQKIRTADPSSFEEMQQVVSTLA' A
#
# COMPACT_ATOMS: atom_id res chain seq x y z
N MET A 1 24.97 -23.95 26.93
CA MET A 1 23.66 -24.15 26.29
C MET A 1 23.35 -22.85 25.59
N ASP A 2 23.83 -22.67 24.36
CA ASP A 2 23.81 -21.36 23.70
C ASP A 2 23.61 -21.57 22.20
N ARG A 3 22.36 -21.50 21.75
CA ARG A 3 22.01 -21.33 20.34
C ARG A 3 20.82 -20.38 20.25
N LEU A 4 21.19 -19.09 20.17
CA LEU A 4 20.69 -18.08 19.25
C LEU A 4 19.18 -18.09 18.94
N ASP A 5 18.48 -17.11 19.50
CA ASP A 5 17.50 -16.26 18.82
C ASP A 5 16.84 -16.90 17.58
N SER A 6 15.75 -17.62 17.79
CA SER A 6 14.74 -17.82 16.75
C SER A 6 13.58 -16.91 17.08
N SER A 7 13.81 -15.61 16.90
CA SER A 7 12.72 -14.65 16.76
C SER A 7 11.83 -15.13 15.61
N PRO A 8 10.51 -15.36 15.82
CA PRO A 8 9.64 -15.68 14.71
C PRO A 8 9.59 -14.44 13.81
N ALA A 9 10.18 -14.55 12.61
CA ALA A 9 10.01 -13.55 11.58
C ALA A 9 8.50 -13.33 11.33
N PRO A 10 7.94 -12.12 11.53
CA PRO A 10 6.57 -11.84 11.18
C PRO A 10 6.53 -11.61 9.68
N GLY A 11 6.44 -12.69 8.91
CA GLY A 11 6.46 -12.60 7.46
C GLY A 11 5.41 -13.50 6.87
N ARG A 12 4.24 -12.93 6.57
CA ARG A 12 3.37 -13.21 5.41
C ARG A 12 1.89 -13.07 5.78
N GLY A 13 1.32 -11.94 5.39
CA GLY A 13 -0.10 -11.67 5.52
C GLY A 13 -0.40 -10.29 6.08
N GLN A 14 0.47 -9.30 5.87
CA GLN A 14 0.07 -7.92 6.11
C GLN A 14 -1.03 -7.62 5.09
N HIS A 15 -2.27 -7.44 5.55
CA HIS A 15 -3.21 -6.60 4.82
C HIS A 15 -2.51 -5.25 4.71
N LEU A 16 -1.81 -5.03 3.60
CA LEU A 16 -1.20 -3.75 3.30
C LEU A 16 -2.39 -2.81 3.10
N CYS A 17 -2.77 -2.00 4.08
CA CYS A 17 -3.70 -0.89 3.82
C CYS A 17 -3.01 0.11 2.90
N LEU A 18 -3.76 1.07 2.36
CA LEU A 18 -3.17 2.10 1.48
C LEU A 18 -1.93 2.75 2.12
N THR A 19 -1.99 3.10 3.40
CA THR A 19 -0.85 3.71 4.11
C THR A 19 0.38 2.81 4.14
N ASP A 20 0.19 1.51 4.34
CA ASP A 20 1.28 0.53 4.43
C ASP A 20 1.85 0.23 3.04
N LEU A 21 0.99 0.19 2.01
CA LEU A 21 1.39 0.15 0.60
C LEU A 21 2.23 1.38 0.22
N LEU A 22 1.80 2.58 0.62
CA LEU A 22 2.53 3.83 0.35
C LEU A 22 3.85 3.92 1.13
N ASP A 23 3.95 3.30 2.29
CA ASP A 23 5.17 3.27 3.11
C ASP A 23 6.21 2.28 2.55
N GLN A 24 5.74 1.10 2.12
CA GLN A 24 6.61 0.04 1.59
C GLN A 24 7.01 0.25 0.13
N ASP A 25 6.12 0.85 -0.68
CA ASP A 25 6.31 0.98 -2.11
C ASP A 25 6.34 2.45 -2.54
N THR A 26 7.54 2.93 -2.87
CA THR A 26 7.76 4.31 -3.31
C THR A 26 7.02 4.61 -4.62
N THR A 27 6.88 3.62 -5.51
CA THR A 27 6.16 3.80 -6.78
C THR A 27 4.67 4.07 -6.54
N SER A 28 4.05 3.36 -5.59
CA SER A 28 2.69 3.60 -5.12
C SER A 28 2.56 4.99 -4.49
N TYR A 29 3.54 5.41 -3.69
CA TYR A 29 3.58 6.75 -3.10
C TYR A 29 3.59 7.85 -4.17
N GLU A 30 4.52 7.77 -5.12
CA GLU A 30 4.64 8.76 -6.19
C GLU A 30 3.39 8.78 -7.06
N PHE A 31 2.84 7.61 -7.41
CA PHE A 31 1.62 7.51 -8.19
C PHE A 31 0.42 8.15 -7.48
N PHE A 32 0.24 7.87 -6.19
CA PHE A 32 -0.81 8.47 -5.38
C PHE A 32 -0.69 9.99 -5.32
N TYR A 33 0.50 10.51 -5.03
CA TYR A 33 0.71 11.96 -4.92
C TYR A 33 0.71 12.69 -6.26
N ALA A 34 0.93 11.99 -7.38
CA ALA A 34 0.77 12.53 -8.73
C ALA A 34 -0.71 12.75 -9.10
N GLN A 35 -1.67 12.13 -8.42
CA GLN A 35 -3.09 12.27 -8.71
C GLN A 35 -3.69 13.58 -8.14
N PRO A 36 -4.72 14.15 -8.78
CA PRO A 36 -5.46 15.29 -8.24
C PRO A 36 -6.13 14.95 -6.90
N GLU A 37 -6.39 15.97 -6.08
CA GLU A 37 -6.92 15.79 -4.72
C GLU A 37 -8.22 14.98 -4.68
N SER A 38 -9.14 15.21 -5.63
CA SER A 38 -10.39 14.46 -5.75
C SER A 38 -10.16 12.96 -5.94
N VAL A 39 -9.14 12.58 -6.70
CA VAL A 39 -8.78 11.17 -6.95
C VAL A 39 -8.07 10.59 -5.74
N ARG A 40 -7.15 11.33 -5.10
CA ARG A 40 -6.50 10.91 -3.85
C ARG A 40 -7.51 10.62 -2.73
N GLN A 41 -8.55 11.43 -2.61
CA GLN A 41 -9.63 11.17 -1.64
C GLN A 41 -10.37 9.88 -1.96
N LYS A 42 -10.67 9.62 -3.23
CA LYS A 42 -11.34 8.38 -3.64
C LYS A 42 -10.47 7.15 -3.42
N ILE A 43 -9.17 7.24 -3.71
CA ILE A 43 -8.20 6.18 -3.41
C ILE A 43 -8.15 5.92 -1.90
N ARG A 44 -8.11 6.96 -1.05
CA ARG A 44 -8.18 6.79 0.42
C ARG A 44 -9.47 6.13 0.89
N THR A 45 -10.60 6.44 0.26
CA THR A 45 -11.88 5.79 0.58
C THR A 45 -11.93 4.34 0.11
N ALA A 46 -11.27 4.03 -1.01
CA ALA A 46 -11.17 2.67 -1.54
C ALA A 46 -10.19 1.79 -0.76
N ASP A 47 -9.22 2.41 -0.07
CA ASP A 47 -8.15 1.77 0.72
C ASP A 47 -7.47 0.61 -0.03
N PRO A 48 -6.90 0.85 -1.24
CA PRO A 48 -6.37 -0.22 -2.03
C PRO A 48 -5.16 -0.85 -1.36
N SER A 49 -5.12 -2.18 -1.42
CA SER A 49 -4.09 -2.98 -0.76
C SER A 49 -2.91 -3.36 -1.65
N SER A 50 -2.96 -2.95 -2.92
CA SER A 50 -1.92 -3.21 -3.91
C SER A 50 -1.88 -2.11 -4.96
N PHE A 51 -0.73 -1.95 -5.61
CA PHE A 51 -0.54 -0.94 -6.64
C PHE A 51 -1.54 -1.09 -7.80
N GLU A 52 -1.78 -2.32 -8.25
CA GLU A 52 -2.77 -2.63 -9.29
C GLU A 52 -4.18 -2.16 -8.91
N GLU A 53 -4.57 -2.36 -7.66
CA GLU A 53 -5.88 -1.96 -7.12
C GLU A 53 -5.98 -0.42 -7.07
N MET A 54 -4.90 0.27 -6.69
CA MET A 54 -4.82 1.73 -6.76
C MET A 54 -4.97 2.25 -8.20
N GLN A 55 -4.30 1.63 -9.16
CA GLN A 55 -4.40 1.98 -10.58
C GLN A 55 -5.81 1.72 -11.12
N GLN A 56 -6.47 0.64 -10.71
CA GLN A 56 -7.86 0.38 -11.05
C GLN A 56 -8.77 1.49 -10.51
N VAL A 57 -8.60 1.89 -9.25
CA VAL A 57 -9.39 2.98 -8.66
C VAL A 57 -9.19 4.26 -9.47
N VAL A 58 -7.96 4.64 -9.78
CA VAL A 58 -7.69 5.81 -10.65
C VAL A 58 -8.36 5.67 -12.03
N SER A 59 -8.25 4.49 -12.65
CA SER A 59 -8.83 4.23 -13.97
C SER A 59 -10.36 4.28 -13.98
N THR A 60 -11.01 4.01 -12.84
CA THR A 60 -12.48 4.17 -12.71
C THR A 60 -12.92 5.62 -12.44
N LEU A 61 -11.98 6.51 -12.14
CA LEU A 61 -12.23 7.91 -11.80
C LEU A 61 -11.78 8.89 -12.89
N ALA A 62 -10.91 8.45 -13.80
CA ALA A 62 -10.47 9.16 -15.00
C ALA A 62 -11.54 9.11 -16.09
#